data_AF-A0A946WHX5-F1
#
_entry.id   AF-A0A946WHX5-F1
#
_cell.length_a   1.000
_cell.length_b   1.000
_cell.length_c   1.000
_cell.angle_alpha   90.00
_cell.angle_beta   90.00
_cell.angle_gamma   90.00
#
_symmetry.space_group_name_H-M   'P 1'
#
loop_
_entity.id
_entity.type
_entity.pdbx_description
1 polymer ?
#
loop_
_entity_poly.entity_id
_entity_poly.type
_entity_poly.pdbx_seq_one_letter_code
_entity_poly.pdbx_strand_id
1 'polypeptide(L)'
;MRKYFKLLKLVIYLGVLLPPTILLKKLKCPGYKAWPHWVHKSICLALDIRVKKYGNALECSPTLFVSNHVSYLDIIILGHAIKGCFVAKRDMIDWPILG
;
A
#
# COMPACT_ATOMS: atom_id res chain seq x y z
N MET A 1 -17.70 -17.62 10.88
CA MET A 1 -18.40 -16.45 10.27
C MET A 1 -17.55 -15.18 10.21
N ARG A 2 -16.94 -14.70 11.31
CA ARG A 2 -16.17 -13.43 11.34
C ARG A 2 -14.96 -13.37 10.38
N LYS A 3 -14.28 -14.50 10.12
CA LYS A 3 -13.16 -14.59 9.14
C LYS A 3 -13.61 -14.33 7.71
N TYR A 4 -14.72 -14.93 7.28
CA TYR A 4 -15.28 -14.75 5.94
C TYR A 4 -15.73 -13.31 5.69
N PHE A 5 -16.26 -12.65 6.71
CA PHE A 5 -16.64 -11.24 6.60
C PHE A 5 -15.44 -10.32 6.40
N LYS A 6 -14.30 -10.60 7.07
CA LYS A 6 -13.04 -9.86 6.84
C LYS A 6 -12.49 -10.11 5.44
N LEU A 7 -12.51 -11.36 4.98
CA LEU A 7 -12.05 -11.71 3.64
C LEU A 7 -12.92 -11.05 2.56
N LEU A 8 -14.24 -11.06 2.74
CA LEU A 8 -15.18 -10.37 1.85
C LEU A 8 -14.91 -8.86 1.81
N LYS A 9 -14.71 -8.22 2.97
CA LYS A 9 -14.31 -6.81 3.03
C LYS A 9 -13.01 -6.56 2.28
N LEU A 10 -11.99 -7.40 2.47
CA LEU A 10 -10.70 -7.25 1.79
C LEU A 10 -10.87 -7.35 0.27
N VAL A 11 -11.62 -8.33 -0.21
CA VAL A 11 -11.87 -8.52 -1.64
C VAL A 11 -12.62 -7.32 -2.23
N ILE A 12 -13.65 -6.83 -1.55
CA ILE A 12 -14.37 -5.61 -1.96
C ILE A 12 -13.41 -4.41 -1.98
N TYR A 13 -12.58 -4.24 -0.94
CA TYR A 13 -11.62 -3.16 -0.86
C TYR A 13 -10.58 -3.21 -1.97
N LEU A 14 -10.03 -4.38 -2.28
CA LEU A 14 -9.08 -4.56 -3.38
C LEU A 14 -9.77 -4.29 -4.73
N GLY A 15 -10.97 -4.83 -4.94
CA GLY A 15 -11.75 -4.62 -6.15
C GLY A 15 -12.15 -3.16 -6.39
N VAL A 16 -12.40 -2.38 -5.34
CA VAL A 16 -12.78 -0.97 -5.42
C VAL A 16 -11.58 -0.03 -5.49
N LEU A 17 -10.49 -0.31 -4.75
CA LEU A 17 -9.35 0.60 -4.66
C LEU A 17 -8.31 0.40 -5.77
N LEU A 18 -8.16 -0.81 -6.31
CA LEU A 18 -7.19 -1.07 -7.38
C LEU A 18 -7.53 -0.33 -8.69
N PRO A 19 -8.77 -0.32 -9.21
CA PRO A 19 -9.05 0.36 -10.47
C PRO A 19 -8.73 1.86 -10.43
N PRO A 20 -9.10 2.62 -9.38
CA PRO A 20 -8.65 4.00 -9.22
C PRO A 20 -7.14 4.16 -9.09
N THR A 21 -6.41 3.24 -8.41
CA THR A 21 -4.93 3.33 -8.37
C THR A 21 -4.33 3.29 -9.77
N ILE A 22 -4.79 2.37 -10.62
CA ILE A 22 -4.29 2.18 -11.98
C ILE A 22 -4.66 3.38 -12.85
N LEU A 23 -5.91 3.84 -12.75
CA LEU A 23 -6.42 4.95 -13.53
C LEU A 23 -5.71 6.27 -13.17
N LEU A 24 -5.57 6.59 -11.88
CA LEU A 24 -4.88 7.79 -11.42
C LEU A 24 -3.39 7.79 -11.80
N LYS A 25 -2.73 6.62 -11.74
CA LYS A 25 -1.34 6.45 -12.19
C LYS A 25 -1.23 6.69 -13.71
N LYS A 26 -2.15 6.16 -14.52
CA LYS A 26 -2.16 6.35 -15.97
C LYS A 26 -2.48 7.79 -16.38
N LEU A 27 -3.46 8.43 -15.74
CA LEU A 27 -3.90 9.80 -16.05
C LEU A 27 -3.00 10.89 -15.46
N LYS A 28 -2.02 10.54 -14.61
CA LYS A 28 -1.09 11.47 -13.95
C LYS A 28 -1.79 12.62 -13.22
N CYS A 29 -2.97 12.38 -12.65
CA CYS A 29 -3.74 13.40 -11.94
C CYS A 29 -2.94 14.00 -10.76
N PRO A 30 -3.04 15.31 -10.50
CA PRO A 30 -2.39 15.93 -9.34
C PRO A 30 -2.81 15.22 -8.05
N GLY A 31 -1.84 14.89 -7.19
CA GLY A 31 -2.09 14.18 -5.93
C GLY A 31 -2.09 12.65 -6.01
N TYR A 32 -1.90 12.03 -7.18
CA TYR A 32 -1.85 10.56 -7.31
C TYR A 32 -0.80 9.90 -6.40
N LYS A 33 0.27 10.62 -6.03
CA LYS A 33 1.32 10.11 -5.14
C LYS A 33 0.83 9.88 -3.70
N ALA A 34 -0.19 10.60 -3.26
CA ALA A 34 -0.81 10.41 -1.95
C ALA A 34 -1.80 9.23 -1.93
N TRP A 35 -2.31 8.83 -3.10
CA TRP A 35 -3.34 7.80 -3.22
C TRP A 35 -2.89 6.41 -2.71
N PRO A 36 -1.70 5.87 -3.09
CA PRO A 36 -1.22 4.59 -2.57
C PRO A 36 -1.17 4.53 -1.04
N HIS A 37 -0.77 5.63 -0.38
CA HIS A 37 -0.73 5.70 1.07
C HIS A 37 -2.11 5.51 1.71
N TRP A 38 -3.14 6.13 1.14
CA TRP A 38 -4.53 5.94 1.58
C TRP A 38 -5.04 4.53 1.31
N VAL A 39 -4.64 3.92 0.19
CA VAL A 39 -5.00 2.54 -0.13
C VAL A 39 -4.40 1.57 0.89
N HIS A 40 -3.10 1.69 1.18
CA HIS A 40 -2.43 0.87 2.20
C HIS A 40 -3.06 1.04 3.59
N LYS A 41 -3.35 2.29 3.99
CA LYS A 41 -4.08 2.59 5.24
C LYS A 41 -5.43 1.87 5.30
N SER A 42 -6.19 1.92 4.21
CA SER A 42 -7.52 1.32 4.12
C SER A 42 -7.45 -0.21 4.20
N ILE A 43 -6.45 -0.83 3.56
CA ILE A 43 -6.20 -2.27 3.64
C ILE A 43 -5.81 -2.69 5.07
N CYS A 44 -4.94 -1.93 5.75
CA CYS A 44 -4.64 -2.19 7.17
C CYS A 44 -5.91 -2.18 8.03
N LEU A 45 -6.80 -1.19 7.84
CA LEU A 45 -8.07 -1.12 8.55
C LEU A 45 -8.98 -2.31 8.25
N ALA A 46 -9.09 -2.73 6.97
CA ALA A 46 -9.90 -3.89 6.58
C ALA A 46 -9.40 -5.21 7.19
N LEU A 47 -8.09 -5.31 7.43
CA LEU A 47 -7.42 -6.45 8.04
C LEU A 47 -7.39 -6.38 9.59
N ASP A 48 -7.95 -5.34 10.20
CA ASP A 48 -7.82 -5.03 11.64
C ASP A 48 -6.35 -4.90 12.12
N ILE A 49 -5.46 -4.45 11.24
CA ILE A 49 -4.05 -4.18 11.57
C ILE A 49 -3.96 -2.78 12.16
N ARG A 50 -3.43 -2.69 13.39
CA ARG A 50 -3.12 -1.41 14.05
C ARG A 50 -1.63 -1.12 13.94
N VAL A 51 -1.29 -0.07 13.20
CA VAL A 51 0.09 0.38 13.04
C VAL A 51 0.41 1.45 14.08
N LYS A 52 1.41 1.18 14.92
CA LYS A 52 1.99 2.16 15.84
C LYS A 52 3.34 2.61 15.29
N LYS A 53 3.57 3.91 15.28
CA LYS A 53 4.81 4.52 14.80
C LYS A 53 5.53 5.16 15.99
N TYR A 54 6.85 5.00 16.03
CA TYR A 54 7.70 5.63 17.02
C TYR A 54 8.68 6.54 16.27
N GLY A 55 8.73 7.81 16.66
CA GLY A 55 9.45 8.85 15.93
C GLY A 55 8.74 9.34 14.67
N ASN A 56 9.43 10.19 13.91
CA ASN A 56 8.93 10.79 12.67
C ASN A 56 9.77 10.32 11.48
N ALA A 57 9.10 9.99 10.37
CA ALA A 57 9.78 9.71 9.11
C ALA A 57 10.37 11.01 8.55
N LEU A 58 11.54 10.92 7.92
CA LEU A 58 12.17 12.04 7.24
C LEU A 58 11.45 12.29 5.91
N GLU A 59 10.75 13.42 5.78
CA GLU A 59 9.95 13.75 4.58
C GLU A 59 10.61 14.81 3.67
N CYS A 60 11.53 15.64 4.19
CA CYS A 60 12.08 16.80 3.46
C CYS A 60 13.32 16.50 2.60
N SER A 61 13.74 15.24 2.53
CA SER A 61 14.93 14.83 1.77
C SER A 61 14.75 13.44 1.14
N PRO A 62 15.38 13.16 -0.02
CA PRO A 62 15.42 11.82 -0.56
C PRO A 62 15.96 10.84 0.48
N THR A 63 15.16 9.85 0.86
CA THR A 63 15.47 8.93 1.96
C THR A 63 15.26 7.49 1.50
N LEU A 64 16.29 6.66 1.66
CA LEU A 64 16.17 5.21 1.48
C LEU A 64 15.82 4.58 2.83
N PHE A 65 14.58 4.11 2.96
CA PHE A 65 14.14 3.37 4.13
C PHE A 65 14.55 1.90 4.00
N VAL A 66 15.21 1.38 5.03
CA VAL A 66 15.61 -0.03 5.12
C VAL A 66 14.95 -0.64 6.35
N SER A 67 14.34 -1.80 6.16
CA SER A 67 13.65 -2.57 7.22
C SER A 67 14.01 -4.04 7.06
N ASN A 68 13.88 -4.80 8.15
CA ASN A 68 13.79 -6.25 8.06
C ASN A 68 12.59 -6.65 7.19
N HIS A 69 12.73 -7.78 6.47
CA HIS A 69 11.64 -8.39 5.71
C HIS A 69 11.13 -9.62 6.45
N VAL A 70 9.88 -9.59 6.88
CA VAL A 70 9.24 -10.66 7.66
C VAL A 70 8.09 -11.28 6.88
N SER A 71 7.37 -10.48 6.09
CA SER A 71 6.17 -10.95 5.41
C SER A 71 5.77 -10.09 4.21
N TYR A 72 4.87 -10.60 3.37
CA TYR A 72 4.24 -9.80 2.32
C TYR A 72 3.42 -8.61 2.85
N LEU A 73 3.02 -8.61 4.13
CA LEU A 73 2.31 -7.49 4.74
C LEU A 73 3.20 -6.26 4.93
N ASP A 74 4.52 -6.42 4.84
CA ASP A 74 5.48 -5.34 5.07
C ASP A 74 5.21 -4.16 4.13
N ILE A 75 4.90 -4.40 2.85
CA ILE A 75 4.57 -3.35 1.87
C ILE A 75 3.32 -2.56 2.31
N ILE A 76 2.30 -3.25 2.81
CA ILE A 76 1.04 -2.62 3.22
C ILE A 76 1.25 -1.81 4.50
N ILE A 77 1.97 -2.37 5.47
CA ILE A 77 2.24 -1.72 6.75
C ILE A 77 3.16 -0.51 6.56
N LEU A 78 4.26 -0.67 5.83
CA LEU A 78 5.20 0.40 5.53
C LEU A 78 4.58 1.46 4.61
N GLY A 79 3.75 1.06 3.65
CA GLY A 79 3.06 1.97 2.74
C GLY A 79 2.00 2.81 3.45
N HIS A 80 1.44 2.28 4.54
CA HIS A 80 0.63 3.04 5.48
C HIS A 80 1.46 3.94 6.40
N ALA A 81 2.70 3.56 6.73
CA ALA A 81 3.52 4.31 7.67
C ALA A 81 4.31 5.46 7.03
N ILE A 82 4.76 5.27 5.79
CA ILE A 82 5.72 6.10 5.06
C ILE A 82 5.12 6.50 3.71
N LYS A 83 5.37 7.73 3.28
CA LYS A 83 5.04 8.19 1.91
C LYS A 83 6.24 7.89 1.01
N GLY A 84 6.20 6.79 0.27
CA GLY A 84 7.34 6.38 -0.56
C GLY A 84 6.98 5.34 -1.62
N CYS A 85 8.01 4.89 -2.33
CA CYS A 85 7.93 3.81 -3.32
C CYS A 85 8.71 2.59 -2.82
N PHE A 86 8.33 1.40 -3.28
CA PHE A 86 8.99 0.15 -2.94
C PHE A 86 9.84 -0.35 -4.10
N VAL A 87 10.93 -1.05 -3.77
CA VAL A 87 11.76 -1.74 -4.75
C VAL A 87 11.12 -3.09 -5.05
N ALA A 88 10.67 -3.29 -6.29
CA ALA A 88 10.09 -4.53 -6.77
C ALA A 88 11.13 -5.38 -7.50
N LYS A 89 10.97 -6.71 -7.47
CA LYS A 89 11.78 -7.63 -8.29
C LYS A 89 11.47 -7.39 -9.76
N ARG A 90 12.47 -7.51 -10.64
CA ARG A 90 12.33 -7.31 -12.09
C ARG A 90 11.16 -8.11 -12.70
N ASP A 91 10.99 -9.36 -12.28
CA ASP A 91 9.93 -10.26 -12.77
C ASP A 91 8.51 -9.74 -12.50
N MET A 92 8.34 -8.77 -11.60
CA MET A 92 7.04 -8.16 -11.33
C MET A 92 6.56 -7.22 -12.45
N ILE A 93 7.44 -6.82 -13.37
CA ILE A 93 7.08 -5.96 -14.52
C ILE A 93 5.99 -6.61 -15.37
N ASP A 94 6.04 -7.93 -15.53
CA ASP A 94 5.11 -8.67 -16.38
C ASP A 94 3.83 -9.09 -15.63
N TRP A 95 3.70 -8.73 -14.35
CA TRP A 95 2.54 -9.13 -13.56
C TRP A 95 1.31 -8.30 -13.94
N PRO A 96 0.15 -8.96 -14.14
CA PRO A 96 -1.08 -8.23 -14.37
C PRO A 96 -1.38 -7.32 -13.17
N ILE A 97 -1.86 -6.10 -13.44
CA ILE A 97 -2.30 -5.09 -12.46
C ILE A 97 -1.15 -4.40 -11.69
N LEU A 98 -0.11 -5.14 -11.27
CA LEU A 98 0.96 -4.64 -10.40
C LEU A 98 2.24 -4.22 -11.13
N GLY A 99 2.45 -4.69 -12.37
CA GLY A 99 3.55 -4.30 -13.26
C GLY A 99 3.52 -2.85 -13.73
#